data_AF-A0AAD2G452-F1
#
_entry.id   AF-A0AAD2G452-F1
#
_cell.length_a   1.000
_cell.length_b   1.000
_cell.length_c   1.000
_cell.angle_alpha   90.00
_cell.angle_beta   90.00
_cell.angle_gamma   90.00
#
_symmetry.space_group_name_H-M   'P 1'
#
loop_
_entity.id
_entity.type
_entity.pdbx_description
1 polymer ?
#
loop_
_entity_poly.entity_id
_entity_poly.type
_entity_poly.pdbx_seq_one_letter_code
_entity_poly.pdbx_strand_id
1 'polypeptide(L)'
;MCDSSESQEQLEFNRKARSLYKVMDYIQASGMKCSEDMVKSICDGNLINFNGIAPRLNAPTQTEAVARETEMDQNKILYSAKLDENMRRSDYFETNKRTVKSNIMLKFVTKAMDIKLQGEANFTTTLEDPIELLKRIEQFMKKSADAENDFLEANQNFFAMKQGTTENLMHFKERFLRQAEVLQYLYGVAWFRDFAIKTKAYAAIASTDTAAQNKFKDDIFEAVLATGFLCNCDQTRTAPLMLDLQTNYCR
;
A
#
# COMPACT_ATOMS: atom_id res chain seq x y z
N MET A 1 30.85 -0.45 -14.77
CA MET A 1 29.88 -0.91 -13.75
C MET A 1 29.68 0.22 -12.75
N CYS A 2 28.89 1.22 -13.12
CA CYS A 2 28.40 2.34 -12.30
C CYS A 2 27.38 3.01 -13.21
N ASP A 3 26.08 2.70 -13.05
CA ASP A 3 24.95 3.41 -13.71
C ASP A 3 23.57 2.81 -13.38
N SER A 4 23.51 1.66 -12.69
CA SER A 4 22.23 1.01 -12.35
C SER A 4 21.51 1.62 -11.14
N SER A 5 22.17 2.42 -10.29
CA SER A 5 21.55 3.04 -9.11
C SER A 5 20.83 4.36 -9.44
N GLU A 6 21.41 5.19 -10.30
CA GLU A 6 20.85 6.50 -10.69
C GLU A 6 19.54 6.34 -11.49
N SER A 7 19.43 5.29 -12.30
CA SER A 7 18.23 4.98 -13.09
C SER A 7 17.06 4.45 -12.24
N GLN A 8 17.34 3.71 -11.17
CA GLN A 8 16.31 3.23 -10.24
C GLN A 8 15.79 4.34 -9.32
N GLU A 9 16.68 5.19 -8.79
CA GLU A 9 16.27 6.35 -7.99
C GLU A 9 15.40 7.33 -8.78
N GLN A 10 15.73 7.58 -10.06
CA GLN A 10 14.90 8.38 -10.95
C GLN A 10 13.56 7.72 -11.27
N LEU A 11 13.51 6.40 -11.43
CA LEU A 11 12.26 5.67 -11.67
C LEU A 11 11.34 5.72 -10.43
N GLU A 12 11.91 5.56 -9.24
CA GLU A 12 11.19 5.70 -7.97
C GLU A 12 10.70 7.13 -7.74
N PHE A 13 11.55 8.13 -7.99
CA PHE A 13 11.18 9.55 -7.90
C PHE A 13 9.99 9.86 -8.82
N ASN A 14 10.02 9.35 -10.06
CA ASN A 14 8.93 9.50 -11.02
C ASN A 14 7.63 8.78 -10.61
N ARG A 15 7.71 7.61 -9.95
CA ARG A 15 6.54 6.92 -9.39
C ARG A 15 5.95 7.66 -8.19
N LYS A 16 6.80 8.12 -7.26
CA LYS A 16 6.43 8.91 -6.07
C LYS A 16 5.74 10.21 -6.48
N ALA A 17 6.36 10.97 -7.38
CA ALA A 17 5.79 12.19 -7.94
C ALA A 17 4.40 11.93 -8.54
N ARG A 18 4.24 10.88 -9.37
CA ARG A 18 2.93 10.53 -9.98
C ARG A 18 1.86 10.16 -8.96
N SER A 19 2.19 9.54 -7.83
CA SER A 19 1.20 9.19 -6.79
C SER A 19 0.72 10.41 -6.01
N LEU A 20 1.64 11.31 -5.64
CA LEU A 20 1.33 12.56 -4.93
C LEU A 20 0.54 13.53 -5.82
N TYR A 21 0.90 13.66 -7.10
CA TYR A 21 0.13 14.46 -8.06
C TYR A 21 -1.32 13.97 -8.18
N LYS A 22 -1.55 12.66 -8.23
CA LYS A 22 -2.93 12.13 -8.27
C LYS A 22 -3.73 12.44 -7.00
N VAL A 23 -3.11 12.45 -5.82
CA VAL A 23 -3.78 12.84 -4.57
C VAL A 23 -4.16 14.33 -4.63
N MET A 24 -3.23 15.19 -5.08
CA MET A 24 -3.46 16.63 -5.22
C MET A 24 -4.55 16.95 -6.24
N ASP A 25 -4.50 16.34 -7.44
CA ASP A 25 -5.51 16.52 -8.49
C ASP A 25 -6.91 16.11 -7.98
N TYR A 26 -6.98 15.02 -7.22
CA TYR A 26 -8.23 14.55 -6.63
C TYR A 26 -8.79 15.53 -5.59
N ILE A 27 -7.92 16.09 -4.74
CA ILE A 27 -8.30 17.10 -3.74
C ILE A 27 -8.84 18.35 -4.43
N GLN A 28 -8.19 18.82 -5.49
CA GLN A 28 -8.66 19.97 -6.27
C GLN A 28 -10.00 19.70 -6.96
N ALA A 29 -10.20 18.47 -7.45
CA ALA A 29 -11.45 18.06 -8.10
C ALA A 29 -12.61 17.76 -7.12
N SER A 30 -12.34 17.65 -5.82
CA SER A 30 -13.32 17.22 -4.81
C SER A 30 -14.37 18.27 -4.44
N GLY A 31 -14.21 19.53 -4.89
CA GLY A 31 -15.11 20.64 -4.56
C GLY A 31 -15.03 21.09 -3.09
N MET A 32 -14.00 20.68 -2.35
CA MET A 32 -13.77 21.13 -0.97
C MET A 32 -13.49 22.64 -0.94
N LYS A 33 -14.09 23.35 0.02
CA LYS A 33 -13.77 24.76 0.27
C LYS A 33 -12.34 24.89 0.81
N CYS A 34 -11.60 25.88 0.31
CA CYS A 34 -10.21 26.13 0.70
C CYS A 34 -9.33 24.87 0.55
N SER A 35 -9.57 24.08 -0.49
CA SER A 35 -8.81 22.84 -0.76
C SER A 35 -7.33 23.12 -1.02
N GLU A 36 -7.00 24.33 -1.47
CA GLU A 36 -5.66 24.81 -1.80
C GLU A 36 -4.73 24.75 -0.59
N ASP A 37 -5.25 24.99 0.61
CA ASP A 37 -4.47 24.90 1.85
C ASP A 37 -4.02 23.47 2.14
N MET A 38 -4.87 22.49 1.80
CA MET A 38 -4.53 21.07 1.94
C MET A 38 -3.56 20.62 0.85
N VAL A 39 -3.75 21.08 -0.40
CA VAL A 39 -2.80 20.83 -1.49
C VAL A 39 -1.43 21.37 -1.11
N LYS A 40 -1.36 22.62 -0.62
CA LYS A 40 -0.11 23.23 -0.17
C LYS A 40 0.53 22.41 0.96
N SER A 41 -0.24 21.95 1.93
CA SER A 41 0.27 21.11 3.02
C SER A 41 0.89 19.80 2.52
N ILE A 42 0.28 19.20 1.48
CA ILE A 42 0.81 17.98 0.84
C ILE A 42 2.09 18.29 0.05
N CYS A 43 2.14 19.41 -0.69
CA CYS A 43 3.35 19.86 -1.38
C CYS A 43 4.51 20.10 -0.41
N ASP A 44 4.23 20.81 0.69
CA ASP A 44 5.23 21.21 1.70
C ASP A 44 5.58 20.05 2.66
N GLY A 45 4.83 18.95 2.59
CA GLY A 45 5.00 17.77 3.45
C GLY A 45 4.73 18.04 4.93
N ASN A 46 4.00 19.11 5.25
CA ASN A 46 3.68 19.56 6.62
C ASN A 46 2.33 20.31 6.62
N LEU A 47 1.56 20.15 7.69
CA LEU A 47 0.29 20.87 7.85
C LEU A 47 0.52 22.38 8.09
N ILE A 48 -0.31 23.22 7.46
CA ILE A 48 -0.32 24.66 7.72
C ILE A 48 -0.71 24.94 9.18
N ASN A 49 0.09 25.76 9.85
CA ASN A 49 -0.22 26.27 11.19
C ASN A 49 -0.94 27.63 11.11
N PHE A 50 -2.27 27.62 11.16
CA PHE A 50 -3.12 28.82 11.10
C PHE A 50 -2.91 29.80 12.26
N ASN A 51 -2.45 29.33 13.41
CA ASN A 51 -2.09 30.20 14.53
C ASN A 51 -0.78 30.96 14.24
N GLY A 52 0.16 30.33 13.54
CA GLY A 52 1.44 30.92 13.15
C GLY A 52 1.30 32.00 12.08
N ILE A 53 0.28 31.91 11.23
CA ILE A 53 -0.01 32.86 10.15
C ILE A 53 -1.17 33.82 10.48
N ALA A 54 -1.63 33.83 11.74
CA ALA A 54 -2.73 34.68 12.15
C ALA A 54 -2.42 36.16 11.86
N PRO A 55 -3.38 36.92 11.29
CA PRO A 55 -3.22 38.35 11.04
C PRO A 55 -2.84 39.11 12.32
N ARG A 56 -2.13 40.24 12.15
CA ARG A 56 -1.80 41.15 13.25
C ARG A 56 -2.36 42.53 12.94
N LEU A 57 -2.75 43.26 13.98
CA LEU A 57 -3.18 44.64 13.82
C LEU A 57 -1.97 45.50 13.47
N ASN A 58 -2.07 46.24 12.36
CA ASN A 58 -1.02 47.14 11.94
C ASN A 58 -1.00 48.38 12.83
N ALA A 59 0.20 48.80 13.23
CA ALA A 59 0.39 50.09 13.86
C ALA A 59 0.11 51.21 12.84
N PRO A 60 -0.58 52.29 13.24
CA PRO A 60 -0.79 53.42 12.35
C PRO A 60 0.54 54.12 12.05
N THR A 61 0.71 54.56 10.82
CA THR A 61 1.90 55.25 10.31
C THR A 61 1.75 56.77 10.34
N GLN A 62 0.52 57.28 10.43
CA GLN A 62 0.23 58.70 10.40
C GLN A 62 0.67 59.42 11.70
N THR A 63 1.28 60.58 11.53
CA THR A 63 1.78 61.39 12.66
C THR A 63 0.70 62.33 13.23
N GLU A 64 -0.19 62.83 12.37
CA GLU A 64 -1.28 63.74 12.74
C GLU A 64 -2.40 63.00 13.49
N ALA A 65 -2.90 63.56 14.60
CA ALA A 65 -3.79 62.86 15.52
C ALA A 65 -5.09 62.34 14.86
N VAL A 66 -5.77 63.19 14.07
CA VAL A 66 -7.03 62.83 13.40
C VAL A 66 -6.82 61.80 12.29
N ALA A 67 -5.75 61.96 11.51
CA ALA A 67 -5.39 61.01 10.46
C ALA A 67 -4.98 59.65 11.04
N ARG A 68 -4.26 59.66 12.18
CA ARG A 68 -3.86 58.45 12.91
C ARG A 68 -5.05 57.69 13.48
N GLU A 69 -6.03 58.39 14.05
CA GLU A 69 -7.25 57.76 14.56
C GLU A 69 -8.05 57.12 13.44
N THR A 70 -8.22 57.84 12.32
CA THR A 70 -8.89 57.31 11.12
C THR A 70 -8.17 56.08 10.55
N GLU A 71 -6.84 56.11 10.44
CA GLU A 71 -6.03 54.97 9.99
C GLU A 71 -6.13 53.79 10.95
N MET A 72 -6.13 54.05 12.26
CA MET A 72 -6.28 53.00 13.27
C MET A 72 -7.63 52.30 13.15
N ASP A 73 -8.71 53.03 12.90
CA ASP A 73 -10.04 52.43 12.73
C ASP A 73 -10.14 51.64 11.42
N GLN A 74 -9.54 52.12 10.33
CA GLN A 74 -9.40 51.34 9.09
C GLN A 74 -8.60 50.05 9.32
N ASN A 75 -7.49 50.13 10.06
CA ASN A 75 -6.66 48.98 10.40
C ASN A 75 -7.41 47.96 11.27
N LYS A 76 -8.25 48.40 12.21
CA LYS A 76 -9.10 47.51 13.03
C LYS A 76 -10.12 46.76 12.16
N ILE A 77 -10.79 47.45 11.23
CA ILE A 77 -11.77 46.84 10.33
C ILE A 77 -11.09 45.78 9.44
N LEU A 78 -9.95 46.13 8.83
CA LEU A 78 -9.17 45.21 8.00
C LEU A 78 -8.65 44.02 8.80
N TYR A 79 -8.19 44.26 10.03
CA TYR A 79 -7.75 43.21 10.93
C TYR A 79 -8.88 42.22 11.27
N SER A 80 -10.06 42.72 11.64
CA SER A 80 -11.23 41.89 11.96
C SER A 80 -11.61 41.01 10.77
N ALA A 81 -11.73 41.60 9.57
CA ALA A 81 -12.09 40.84 8.37
C ALA A 81 -11.07 39.75 8.02
N LYS A 82 -9.77 40.05 8.15
CA LYS A 82 -8.70 39.06 7.93
C LYS A 82 -8.70 37.97 9.00
N LEU A 83 -8.99 38.32 10.25
CA LEU A 83 -9.06 37.37 11.35
C LEU A 83 -10.21 36.39 11.15
N ASP A 84 -11.38 36.90 10.78
CA ASP A 84 -12.57 36.09 10.49
C ASP A 84 -12.30 35.10 9.35
N GLU A 85 -11.65 35.55 8.26
CA GLU A 85 -11.26 34.68 7.16
C GLU A 85 -10.23 33.62 7.59
N ASN A 86 -9.23 34.00 8.39
CA ASN A 86 -8.23 33.05 8.93
C ASN A 86 -8.90 31.96 9.78
N MET A 87 -9.86 32.34 10.62
CA MET A 87 -10.64 31.40 11.44
C MET A 87 -11.48 30.46 10.54
N ARG A 88 -12.18 30.99 9.54
CA ARG A 88 -12.95 30.15 8.60
C ARG A 88 -12.06 29.16 7.85
N ARG A 89 -10.90 29.61 7.36
CA ARG A 89 -9.95 28.74 6.68
C ARG A 89 -9.42 27.64 7.61
N SER A 90 -9.13 27.98 8.86
CA SER A 90 -8.73 26.99 9.88
C SER A 90 -9.82 25.92 10.09
N ASP A 91 -11.09 26.32 10.22
CA ASP A 91 -12.20 25.38 10.39
C ASP A 91 -12.39 24.46 9.17
N TYR A 92 -12.31 25.04 7.95
CA TYR A 92 -12.34 24.25 6.73
C TYR A 92 -11.15 23.29 6.64
N PHE A 93 -9.97 23.72 7.06
CA PHE A 93 -8.77 22.91 7.04
C PHE A 93 -8.88 21.69 7.95
N GLU A 94 -9.41 21.85 9.16
CA GLU A 94 -9.69 20.73 10.09
C GLU A 94 -10.67 19.71 9.49
N THR A 95 -11.71 20.19 8.82
CA THR A 95 -12.67 19.32 8.13
C THR A 95 -12.02 18.60 6.94
N ASN A 96 -11.24 19.34 6.15
CA ASN A 96 -10.56 18.81 4.96
C ASN A 96 -9.55 17.73 5.33
N LYS A 97 -8.84 17.82 6.46
CA LYS A 97 -7.91 16.77 6.92
C LYS A 97 -8.56 15.39 6.97
N ARG A 98 -9.75 15.30 7.58
CA ARG A 98 -10.50 14.04 7.71
C ARG A 98 -10.97 13.51 6.36
N THR A 99 -11.46 14.41 5.51
CA THR A 99 -11.90 14.06 4.15
C THR A 99 -10.72 13.55 3.33
N VAL A 100 -9.58 14.21 3.38
CA VAL A 100 -8.37 13.80 2.67
C VAL A 100 -7.84 12.47 3.18
N LYS A 101 -7.77 12.25 4.50
CA LYS A 101 -7.42 10.94 5.07
C LYS A 101 -8.31 9.84 4.48
N SER A 102 -9.62 10.05 4.51
CA SER A 102 -10.60 9.08 3.99
C SER A 102 -10.39 8.80 2.50
N ASN A 103 -10.15 9.85 1.72
CA ASN A 103 -9.89 9.72 0.29
C ASN A 103 -8.58 8.99 -0.02
N ILE A 104 -7.52 9.24 0.76
CA ILE A 104 -6.26 8.50 0.67
C ILE A 104 -6.50 7.01 0.88
N MET A 105 -7.18 6.65 1.98
CA MET A 105 -7.50 5.26 2.31
C MET A 105 -8.36 4.59 1.23
N LEU A 106 -9.35 5.28 0.68
CA LEU A 106 -10.27 4.69 -0.30
C LEU A 106 -9.68 4.52 -1.71
N LYS A 107 -8.79 5.43 -2.12
CA LYS A 107 -8.35 5.52 -3.53
C LYS A 107 -6.90 5.07 -3.75
N PHE A 108 -6.07 5.16 -2.72
CA PHE A 108 -4.62 4.99 -2.85
C PHE A 108 -4.07 3.85 -1.99
N VAL A 109 -4.87 3.30 -1.07
CA VAL A 109 -4.48 2.19 -0.21
C VAL A 109 -5.14 0.90 -0.70
N THR A 110 -4.35 -0.15 -0.87
CA THR A 110 -4.86 -1.49 -1.21
C THR A 110 -5.44 -2.17 0.03
N LYS A 111 -6.31 -3.16 -0.14
CA LYS A 111 -6.89 -3.92 0.99
C LYS A 111 -5.81 -4.54 1.91
N ALA A 112 -4.69 -4.98 1.35
CA ALA A 112 -3.58 -5.52 2.13
C ALA A 112 -2.85 -4.44 2.94
N MET A 113 -2.65 -3.25 2.37
CA MET A 113 -2.07 -2.10 3.09
C MET A 113 -3.02 -1.59 4.17
N ASP A 114 -4.33 -1.58 3.91
CA ASP A 114 -5.35 -1.18 4.86
C ASP A 114 -5.33 -2.04 6.13
N ILE A 115 -5.30 -3.37 5.97
CA ILE A 115 -5.17 -4.31 7.10
C ILE A 115 -3.90 -4.03 7.90
N LYS A 116 -2.76 -3.78 7.23
CA LYS A 116 -1.49 -3.47 7.90
C LYS A 116 -1.56 -2.15 8.66
N LEU A 117 -2.08 -1.10 8.04
CA LEU A 117 -2.23 0.24 8.63
C LEU A 117 -3.15 0.20 9.85
N GLN A 118 -4.32 -0.44 9.75
CA GLN A 118 -5.27 -0.57 10.85
C GLN A 118 -4.71 -1.36 12.04
N GLY A 119 -3.76 -2.27 11.79
CA GLY A 119 -3.07 -3.02 12.84
C GLY A 119 -2.00 -2.21 13.60
N GLU A 120 -1.66 -0.99 13.16
CA GLU A 120 -0.67 -0.16 13.84
C GLU A 120 -1.26 0.55 15.06
N ALA A 121 -0.53 0.54 16.18
CA ALA A 121 -1.00 1.13 17.43
C ALA A 121 -1.28 2.65 17.32
N ASN A 122 -0.66 3.32 16.35
CA ASN A 122 -0.82 4.75 16.09
C ASN A 122 -1.82 5.08 14.97
N PHE A 123 -2.61 4.10 14.50
CA PHE A 123 -3.56 4.29 13.39
C PHE A 123 -4.64 5.34 13.66
N THR A 124 -5.18 5.33 14.87
CA THR A 124 -6.23 6.26 15.31
C THR A 124 -5.68 7.53 15.93
N THR A 125 -4.36 7.70 15.98
CA THR A 125 -3.69 8.87 16.57
C THR A 125 -2.82 9.56 15.51
N THR A 126 -1.56 9.16 15.36
CA THR A 126 -0.62 9.78 14.42
C THR A 126 -1.09 9.67 12.98
N LEU A 127 -1.64 8.53 12.56
CA LEU A 127 -2.10 8.32 11.18
C LEU A 127 -3.49 8.94 10.92
N GLU A 128 -4.04 9.71 11.86
CA GLU A 128 -5.12 10.64 11.58
C GLU A 128 -4.66 11.86 10.77
N ASP A 129 -3.38 12.23 10.89
CA ASP A 129 -2.76 13.24 10.05
C ASP A 129 -2.58 12.67 8.62
N PRO A 130 -3.20 13.29 7.59
CA PRO A 130 -3.07 12.82 6.22
C PRO A 130 -1.62 12.87 5.70
N ILE A 131 -0.77 13.74 6.23
CA ILE A 131 0.64 13.85 5.85
C ILE A 131 1.44 12.66 6.40
N GLU A 132 1.24 12.32 7.68
CA GLU A 132 1.89 11.16 8.28
C GLU A 132 1.40 9.85 7.67
N LEU A 133 0.11 9.78 7.31
CA LEU A 133 -0.44 8.66 6.55
C LEU A 133 0.26 8.51 5.19
N LEU A 134 0.45 9.60 4.43
CA LEU A 134 1.16 9.55 3.15
C LEU A 134 2.61 9.10 3.31
N LYS A 135 3.34 9.61 4.32
CA LYS A 135 4.70 9.15 4.64
C LYS A 135 4.73 7.65 4.96
N ARG A 136 3.74 7.16 5.74
CA ARG A 136 3.65 5.74 6.10
C ARG A 136 3.34 4.85 4.91
N ILE A 137 2.43 5.27 4.03
CA ILE A 137 2.13 4.61 2.76
C ILE A 137 3.40 4.57 1.89
N GLU A 138 4.14 5.68 1.82
CA GLU A 138 5.40 5.73 1.07
C GLU A 138 6.40 4.70 1.60
N GLN A 139 6.52 4.52 2.92
CA GLN A 139 7.36 3.47 3.50
C GLN A 139 6.91 2.06 3.08
N PHE A 140 5.61 1.79 3.02
CA PHE A 140 5.10 0.52 2.50
C PHE A 140 5.41 0.34 1.01
N MET A 141 5.34 1.41 0.21
CA MET A 141 5.71 1.36 -1.21
C MET A 141 7.23 1.19 -1.40
N LYS A 142 8.07 1.82 -0.57
CA LYS A 142 9.52 1.63 -0.58
C LYS A 142 9.90 0.20 -0.19
N LYS A 143 9.26 -0.36 0.85
CA LYS A 143 9.39 -1.80 1.18
C LYS A 143 8.87 -2.72 0.07
N SER A 144 7.96 -2.26 -0.78
CA SER A 144 7.57 -3.03 -1.97
C SER A 144 8.59 -2.96 -3.11
N ALA A 145 9.60 -2.08 -3.07
CA ALA A 145 10.79 -2.21 -3.90
C ALA A 145 11.73 -3.31 -3.36
N ASP A 146 11.71 -3.55 -2.04
CA ASP A 146 12.23 -4.80 -1.44
C ASP A 146 11.37 -6.03 -1.77
N ALA A 147 10.26 -5.91 -2.54
CA ALA A 147 9.44 -7.06 -2.90
C ALA A 147 10.16 -8.10 -3.76
N GLU A 148 11.26 -7.73 -4.44
CA GLU A 148 12.16 -8.72 -5.05
C GLU A 148 12.85 -9.59 -3.99
N ASN A 149 13.26 -8.99 -2.86
CA ASN A 149 13.74 -9.74 -1.69
C ASN A 149 12.60 -10.52 -1.02
N ASP A 150 11.39 -9.96 -0.85
CA ASP A 150 10.26 -10.69 -0.26
C ASP A 150 9.83 -11.88 -1.14
N PHE A 151 9.86 -11.73 -2.47
CA PHE A 151 9.56 -12.80 -3.41
C PHE A 151 10.62 -13.90 -3.37
N LEU A 152 11.90 -13.52 -3.40
CA LEU A 152 13.01 -14.46 -3.31
C LEU A 152 13.00 -15.19 -1.96
N GLU A 153 12.80 -14.46 -0.86
CA GLU A 153 12.75 -14.99 0.49
C GLU A 153 11.53 -15.90 0.70
N ALA A 154 10.34 -15.51 0.22
CA ALA A 154 9.14 -16.36 0.30
C ALA A 154 9.32 -17.67 -0.48
N ASN A 155 9.96 -17.61 -1.65
CA ASN A 155 10.31 -18.79 -2.44
C ASN A 155 11.34 -19.66 -1.73
N GLN A 156 12.43 -19.08 -1.23
CA GLN A 156 13.46 -19.81 -0.49
C GLN A 156 12.87 -20.49 0.76
N ASN A 157 12.05 -19.78 1.53
CA ASN A 157 11.40 -20.30 2.72
C ASN A 157 10.43 -21.44 2.37
N PHE A 158 9.64 -21.32 1.30
CA PHE A 158 8.72 -22.37 0.87
C PHE A 158 9.44 -23.62 0.37
N PHE A 159 10.41 -23.48 -0.53
CA PHE A 159 11.13 -24.63 -1.08
C PHE A 159 12.10 -25.28 -0.09
N ALA A 160 12.52 -24.57 0.95
CA ALA A 160 13.32 -25.12 2.05
C ALA A 160 12.48 -25.81 3.13
N MET A 161 11.15 -25.75 3.08
CA MET A 161 10.29 -26.37 4.09
C MET A 161 10.47 -27.88 4.12
N LYS A 162 10.74 -28.41 5.32
CA LYS A 162 10.72 -29.84 5.62
C LYS A 162 10.02 -30.06 6.95
N GLN A 163 9.38 -31.22 7.09
CA GLN A 163 8.86 -31.65 8.39
C GLN A 163 10.03 -31.86 9.35
N GLY A 164 9.96 -31.23 10.53
CA GLY A 164 10.95 -31.42 11.59
C GLY A 164 10.90 -32.84 12.17
N THR A 165 12.03 -33.33 12.68
CA THR A 165 12.15 -34.69 13.23
C THR A 165 11.23 -34.97 14.42
N THR A 166 10.86 -33.93 15.17
CA THR A 166 9.91 -33.98 16.29
C THR A 166 8.57 -33.31 15.98
N GLU A 167 8.38 -32.81 14.75
CA GLU A 167 7.20 -32.04 14.34
C GLU A 167 6.05 -32.97 13.98
N ASN A 168 4.87 -32.74 14.59
CA ASN A 168 3.65 -33.44 14.21
C ASN A 168 3.25 -33.06 12.77
N LEU A 169 2.81 -34.04 11.99
CA LEU A 169 2.34 -33.88 10.62
C LEU A 169 1.27 -32.78 10.48
N MET A 170 0.34 -32.68 11.43
CA MET A 170 -0.72 -31.67 11.37
C MET A 170 -0.18 -30.26 11.53
N HIS A 171 0.79 -30.07 12.44
CA HIS A 171 1.48 -28.78 12.60
C HIS A 171 2.34 -28.44 11.36
N PHE A 172 2.99 -29.44 10.76
CA PHE A 172 3.71 -29.24 9.50
C PHE A 172 2.75 -28.82 8.37
N LYS A 173 1.58 -29.46 8.26
CA LYS A 173 0.54 -29.11 7.27
C LYS A 173 0.09 -27.66 7.44
N GLU A 174 -0.21 -27.23 8.66
CA GLU A 174 -0.62 -25.85 8.95
C GLU A 174 0.48 -24.84 8.56
N ARG A 175 1.74 -25.14 8.88
CA ARG A 175 2.89 -24.30 8.51
C ARG A 175 3.07 -24.24 6.99
N PHE A 176 2.95 -25.39 6.32
CA PHE A 176 3.09 -25.51 4.87
C PHE A 176 2.00 -24.74 4.12
N LEU A 177 0.74 -24.89 4.53
CA LEU A 177 -0.38 -24.16 3.94
C LEU A 177 -0.27 -22.66 4.15
N ARG A 178 0.18 -22.21 5.33
CA ARG A 178 0.38 -20.78 5.61
C ARG A 178 1.45 -20.17 4.69
N GLN A 179 2.52 -20.90 4.41
CA GLN A 179 3.56 -20.44 3.46
C GLN A 179 3.08 -20.51 2.00
N ALA A 180 2.26 -21.51 1.66
CA ALA A 180 1.62 -21.63 0.35
C ALA A 180 0.68 -20.45 0.05
N GLU A 181 -0.10 -20.00 1.03
CA GLU A 181 -0.97 -18.82 0.91
C GLU A 181 -0.17 -17.54 0.61
N VAL A 182 1.01 -17.40 1.24
CA VAL A 182 1.93 -16.28 0.96
C VAL A 182 2.41 -16.33 -0.50
N LEU A 183 2.81 -17.50 -1.01
CA LEU A 183 3.17 -17.63 -2.42
C LEU A 183 1.99 -17.37 -3.36
N GLN A 184 0.80 -17.87 -3.04
CA GLN A 184 -0.39 -17.65 -3.85
C GLN A 184 -0.72 -16.16 -3.96
N TYR A 185 -0.57 -15.44 -2.84
CA TYR A 185 -0.74 -14.00 -2.79
C TYR A 185 0.30 -13.25 -3.65
N LEU A 186 1.56 -13.70 -3.63
CA LEU A 186 2.65 -13.06 -4.37
C LEU A 186 2.61 -13.32 -5.88
N TYR A 187 2.31 -14.56 -6.30
CA TYR A 187 2.27 -14.95 -7.72
C TYR A 187 0.95 -14.60 -8.41
N GLY A 188 -0.15 -14.57 -7.66
CA GLY A 188 -1.49 -14.45 -8.21
C GLY A 188 -1.95 -15.70 -8.97
N VAL A 189 -3.24 -15.77 -9.27
CA VAL A 189 -3.88 -16.95 -9.89
C VAL A 189 -3.41 -17.15 -11.34
N ALA A 190 -3.07 -16.08 -12.06
CA ALA A 190 -2.68 -16.14 -13.47
C ALA A 190 -1.38 -16.94 -13.69
N TRP A 191 -0.39 -16.78 -12.80
CA TRP A 191 0.90 -17.46 -12.92
C TRP A 191 0.76 -18.99 -12.85
N PHE A 192 -0.09 -19.50 -11.95
CA PHE A 192 -0.33 -20.94 -11.83
C PHE A 192 -1.05 -21.52 -13.05
N ARG A 193 -1.94 -20.75 -13.68
CA ARG A 193 -2.59 -21.15 -14.94
C ARG A 193 -1.57 -21.21 -16.09
N ASP A 194 -0.64 -20.27 -16.15
CA ASP A 194 0.45 -20.30 -17.13
C ASP A 194 1.44 -21.45 -16.88
N PHE A 195 1.70 -21.77 -15.61
CA PHE A 195 2.46 -22.96 -15.22
C PHE A 195 1.74 -24.25 -15.66
N ALA A 196 0.42 -24.34 -15.46
CA ALA A 196 -0.37 -25.50 -15.86
C ALA A 196 -0.21 -25.83 -17.34
N ILE A 197 -0.24 -24.81 -18.21
CA ILE A 197 -0.11 -24.97 -19.66
C ILE A 197 1.23 -25.61 -20.05
N LYS A 198 2.27 -25.40 -19.24
CA LYS A 198 3.61 -25.96 -19.47
C LYS A 198 3.79 -27.39 -18.95
N THR A 199 2.78 -27.96 -18.29
CA THR A 199 2.86 -29.32 -17.74
C THR A 199 2.50 -30.38 -18.79
N LYS A 200 3.13 -31.56 -18.69
CA LYS A 200 2.80 -32.71 -19.54
C LYS A 200 1.33 -33.16 -19.38
N ALA A 201 0.81 -33.09 -18.15
CA ALA A 201 -0.56 -33.46 -17.84
C ALA A 201 -1.57 -32.57 -18.59
N TYR A 202 -1.29 -31.27 -18.73
CA TYR A 202 -2.10 -30.39 -19.57
C TYR A 202 -1.99 -30.73 -21.07
N ALA A 203 -0.78 -31.06 -21.54
CA ALA A 203 -0.54 -31.44 -22.94
C ALA A 203 -1.22 -32.77 -23.33
N ALA A 204 -1.51 -33.65 -22.36
CA ALA A 204 -2.23 -34.90 -22.56
C ALA A 204 -3.75 -34.71 -22.69
N ILE A 205 -4.29 -33.54 -22.33
CA ILE A 205 -5.72 -33.22 -22.49
C ILE A 205 -5.98 -32.88 -23.96
N ALA A 206 -7.00 -33.50 -24.56
CA ALA A 206 -7.39 -33.21 -25.93
C ALA A 206 -7.67 -31.71 -26.13
N SER A 207 -7.11 -31.12 -27.19
CA SER A 207 -7.25 -29.68 -27.49
C SER A 207 -8.70 -29.23 -27.74
N THR A 208 -9.59 -30.18 -28.01
CA THR A 208 -11.03 -29.97 -28.20
C THR A 208 -11.82 -29.92 -26.90
N ASP A 209 -11.23 -30.35 -25.77
CA ASP A 209 -11.91 -30.37 -24.47
C ASP A 209 -11.51 -29.16 -23.61
N THR A 210 -12.08 -28.01 -23.96
CA THR A 210 -11.86 -26.73 -23.28
C THR A 210 -12.30 -26.77 -21.80
N ALA A 211 -13.28 -27.61 -21.45
CA ALA A 211 -13.78 -27.72 -20.09
C ALA A 211 -12.76 -28.42 -19.18
N ALA A 212 -12.20 -29.54 -19.64
CA ALA A 212 -11.14 -30.24 -18.91
C ALA A 212 -9.86 -29.39 -18.78
N GLN A 213 -9.51 -28.62 -19.81
CA GLN A 213 -8.36 -27.71 -19.76
C GLN A 213 -8.53 -26.59 -18.73
N ASN A 214 -9.71 -25.98 -18.65
CA ASN A 214 -9.97 -24.92 -17.67
C ASN A 214 -10.02 -25.47 -16.25
N LYS A 215 -10.64 -26.63 -16.05
CA LYS A 215 -10.64 -27.30 -14.74
C LYS A 215 -9.21 -27.62 -14.27
N PHE A 216 -8.38 -28.16 -15.15
CA PHE A 216 -6.99 -28.44 -14.83
C PHE A 216 -6.20 -27.18 -14.44
N LYS A 217 -6.44 -26.06 -15.12
CA LYS A 217 -5.83 -24.76 -14.78
C LYS A 217 -6.25 -24.22 -13.42
N ASP A 218 -7.48 -24.49 -13.00
CA ASP A 218 -8.00 -24.06 -11.70
C ASP A 218 -7.49 -24.97 -10.56
N ASP A 219 -7.39 -26.27 -10.81
CA ASP A 219 -6.98 -27.27 -9.81
C ASP A 219 -5.45 -27.41 -9.65
N ILE A 220 -4.65 -26.85 -10.58
CA ILE A 220 -3.19 -27.05 -10.63
C ILE A 220 -2.48 -26.60 -9.36
N PHE A 221 -2.97 -25.54 -8.71
CA PHE A 221 -2.33 -24.99 -7.52
C PHE A 221 -2.41 -26.01 -6.38
N GLU A 222 -3.60 -26.59 -6.16
CA GLU A 222 -3.80 -27.63 -5.14
C GLU A 222 -2.96 -28.87 -5.45
N ALA A 223 -2.84 -29.27 -6.73
CA ALA A 223 -2.01 -30.40 -7.13
C ALA A 223 -0.52 -30.17 -6.84
N VAL A 224 0.00 -28.96 -7.10
CA VAL A 224 1.38 -28.57 -6.79
C VAL A 224 1.60 -28.57 -5.27
N LEU A 225 0.65 -28.04 -4.49
CA LEU A 225 0.75 -28.05 -3.04
C LEU A 225 0.71 -29.46 -2.45
N ALA A 226 -0.19 -30.31 -2.93
CA ALA A 226 -0.28 -31.71 -2.49
C ALA A 226 1.02 -32.46 -2.76
N THR A 227 1.58 -32.29 -3.96
CA THR A 227 2.86 -32.90 -4.35
C THR A 227 4.01 -32.36 -3.49
N GLY A 228 4.12 -31.04 -3.34
CA GLY A 228 5.14 -30.39 -2.52
C GLY A 228 5.05 -30.79 -1.05
N PHE A 229 3.84 -30.93 -0.51
CA PHE A 229 3.62 -31.38 0.86
C PHE A 229 4.13 -32.81 1.06
N LEU A 230 3.77 -33.73 0.17
CA LEU A 230 4.20 -35.14 0.27
C LEU A 230 5.71 -35.31 0.12
N CYS A 231 6.34 -34.54 -0.78
CA CYS A 231 7.79 -34.54 -0.97
C CYS A 231 8.58 -34.09 0.26
N ASN A 232 8.01 -33.18 1.04
CA ASN A 232 8.66 -32.53 2.17
C ASN A 232 8.21 -33.05 3.56
N CYS A 233 7.23 -33.96 3.58
CA CYS A 233 6.90 -34.77 4.75
C CYS A 233 8.01 -35.79 5.04
N ASP A 234 7.97 -36.38 6.24
CA ASP A 234 8.85 -37.48 6.62
C ASP A 234 8.75 -38.66 5.64
N GLN A 235 9.79 -38.83 4.83
CA GLN A 235 9.84 -39.81 3.76
C GLN A 235 9.84 -41.25 4.26
N THR A 236 10.17 -41.51 5.54
CA THR A 236 10.03 -42.86 6.10
C THR A 236 8.58 -43.34 6.10
N ARG A 237 7.61 -42.41 6.09
CA ARG A 237 6.17 -42.69 6.09
C ARG A 237 5.50 -42.40 4.74
N THR A 238 6.00 -41.42 3.98
CA THR A 238 5.36 -40.97 2.71
C THR A 238 6.03 -41.49 1.44
N ALA A 239 7.24 -42.07 1.49
CA ALA A 239 7.93 -42.57 0.31
C ALA A 239 7.16 -43.65 -0.49
N PRO A 240 6.43 -44.60 0.12
CA PRO A 240 5.65 -45.57 -0.64
C PRO A 240 4.52 -44.91 -1.45
N LEU A 241 3.88 -43.88 -0.89
CA LEU A 241 2.80 -43.13 -1.53
C LEU A 241 3.34 -42.24 -2.67
N MET A 242 4.53 -41.66 -2.48
CA MET A 242 5.23 -40.89 -3.51
C MET A 242 5.65 -41.75 -4.71
N LEU A 243 6.10 -42.98 -4.48
CA LEU A 243 6.47 -43.90 -5.54
C LEU A 243 5.27 -44.26 -6.42
N ASP A 244 4.10 -44.45 -5.82
CA ASP A 244 2.84 -44.67 -6.52
C ASP A 244 2.43 -43.43 -7.33
N LEU A 245 2.49 -42.23 -6.74
CA LEU A 245 2.18 -40.98 -7.43
C LEU A 245 3.14 -40.69 -8.60
N GLN A 246 4.43 -40.92 -8.44
CA GLN A 246 5.40 -40.75 -9.52
C GLN A 246 5.16 -41.76 -10.67
N THR A 247 4.75 -42.98 -10.33
CA THR A 247 4.41 -44.01 -11.31
C THR A 247 3.14 -43.65 -12.09
N ASN A 248 2.14 -43.07 -11.42
CA ASN A 248 0.84 -42.76 -12.02
C ASN A 248 0.76 -41.38 -12.69
N TYR A 249 1.60 -40.41 -12.29
CA TYR A 249 1.50 -39.01 -12.72
C TYR A 249 2.78 -38.40 -13.31
N CYS A 250 3.94 -39.09 -13.28
CA CYS A 250 5.23 -38.51 -13.71
C CYS A 250 6.00 -39.30 -14.79
N ARG A 251 5.34 -40.08 -15.66
CA ARG A 251 5.95 -40.48 -16.94
C ARG A 251 5.52 -39.54 -18.08
#